data_AF-A0A2E0V475-F1
#
_entry.id   AF-A0A2E0V475-F1
#
_cell.length_a   1.000
_cell.length_b   1.000
_cell.length_c   1.000
_cell.angle_alpha   90.00
_cell.angle_beta   90.00
_cell.angle_gamma   90.00
#
_symmetry.space_group_name_H-M   'P 1'
#
loop_
_entity.id
_entity.type
_entity.pdbx_description
1 polymer ?
#
loop_
_entity_poly.entity_id
_entity_poly.type
_entity_poly.pdbx_seq_one_letter_code
_entity_poly.pdbx_strand_id
1 'polypeptide(L)'
;MAPVLSAQVIEDDFNDGNDSGWERYAPLAALGAPATFSFPGGSGYRVQSPPSPNAALAGPARVGAHRATTVYEAFRVEVDLIDWNNGLEQDIGVLGSLGEVGLGTTNGYAFSYDTGGEGLFISVLSGEQPNSLGSASVTLIPGESYRMVFQGFFDVEEFYGQLCGEIFSLDDLETPLATVFGSNFDYPSGTCGIFTNSTADGGRTDATFDNYRSSAETDVDKDGMTDQWEVDNLGDIFWYDDEDFDGDGQTNLEEFLGGSDPADPDSLSGSSEIGPLDVRVANGELTVGFPAQAGYRYGLEISSDLENWSAAAGAVLSDAGTLVLPLVGQDELYFRVVGSRE
;
A
#
# COMPACT_ATOMS: atom_id res chain seq x y z
N MET A 1 -22.89 -1.80 8.92
CA MET A 1 -21.76 -2.59 8.40
C MET A 1 -21.37 -1.98 7.07
N ALA A 2 -20.35 -1.12 7.09
CA ALA A 2 -19.63 -0.80 5.87
C ALA A 2 -19.06 -2.11 5.32
N PRO A 3 -19.04 -2.31 3.99
CA PRO A 3 -18.44 -3.50 3.43
C PRO A 3 -16.95 -3.54 3.81
N VAL A 4 -16.48 -4.70 4.27
CA VAL A 4 -15.05 -4.94 4.47
C VAL A 4 -14.37 -4.78 3.11
N LEU A 5 -13.57 -3.73 2.94
CA LEU A 5 -12.67 -3.56 1.80
C LEU A 5 -11.77 -4.80 1.75
N SER A 6 -12.02 -5.69 0.80
CA SER A 6 -11.03 -6.73 0.52
C SER A 6 -9.83 -6.03 -0.07
N ALA A 7 -8.65 -6.19 0.54
CA ALA A 7 -7.39 -5.68 0.02
C ALA A 7 -7.19 -6.19 -1.42
N GLN A 8 -7.55 -5.36 -2.40
CA GLN A 8 -7.40 -5.71 -3.81
C GLN A 8 -5.96 -5.44 -4.17
N VAL A 9 -5.10 -6.43 -3.93
CA VAL A 9 -3.70 -6.39 -4.38
C VAL A 9 -3.64 -6.90 -5.81
N ILE A 10 -2.99 -6.14 -6.68
CA ILE A 10 -2.68 -6.53 -8.05
C ILE A 10 -1.17 -6.60 -8.19
N GLU A 11 -0.67 -7.71 -8.73
CA GLU A 11 0.73 -7.93 -9.04
C GLU A 11 0.86 -8.37 -10.49
N ASP A 12 1.91 -7.91 -11.15
CA ASP A 12 2.30 -8.36 -12.49
C ASP A 12 3.83 -8.24 -12.64
N ASP A 13 4.50 -9.38 -12.75
CA ASP A 13 5.94 -9.45 -12.98
C ASP A 13 6.30 -9.42 -14.47
N PHE A 14 5.29 -9.34 -15.37
CA PHE A 14 5.41 -9.33 -16.83
C PHE A 14 6.25 -10.46 -17.44
N ASN A 15 6.66 -11.46 -16.64
CA ASN A 15 7.56 -12.54 -17.04
C ASN A 15 6.82 -13.61 -17.87
N ASP A 16 5.49 -13.58 -17.86
CA ASP A 16 4.64 -14.37 -18.73
C ASP A 16 4.55 -13.82 -20.17
N GLY A 17 5.20 -12.67 -20.42
CA GLY A 17 5.33 -12.05 -21.73
C GLY A 17 4.03 -11.47 -22.27
N ASN A 18 3.08 -11.09 -21.40
CA ASN A 18 1.87 -10.41 -21.80
C ASN A 18 1.42 -9.35 -20.78
N ASP A 19 0.43 -8.54 -21.18
CA ASP A 19 -0.20 -7.51 -20.37
C ASP A 19 -1.68 -7.84 -20.12
N SER A 20 -1.98 -9.11 -19.81
CA SER A 20 -3.36 -9.55 -19.56
C SER A 20 -3.98 -8.80 -18.38
N GLY A 21 -5.16 -8.23 -18.60
CA GLY A 21 -5.86 -7.42 -17.60
C GLY A 21 -5.41 -5.96 -17.53
N TRP A 22 -4.46 -5.54 -18.37
CA TRP A 22 -4.11 -4.14 -18.56
C TRP A 22 -4.90 -3.53 -19.70
N GLU A 23 -5.33 -2.29 -19.51
CA GLU A 23 -5.83 -1.44 -20.58
C GLU A 23 -4.70 -0.55 -21.08
N ARG A 24 -4.44 -0.61 -22.39
CA ARG A 24 -3.39 0.17 -23.05
C ARG A 24 -3.87 1.59 -23.31
N TYR A 25 -3.11 2.55 -22.81
CA TYR A 25 -3.29 3.97 -23.09
C TYR A 25 -2.35 4.42 -24.21
N ALA A 26 -2.89 4.58 -25.41
CA ALA A 26 -2.17 4.99 -26.61
C ALA A 26 -2.93 6.10 -27.36
N PRO A 27 -3.01 7.32 -26.79
CA PRO A 27 -3.95 8.36 -27.23
C PRO A 27 -3.68 8.87 -28.65
N LEU A 28 -2.45 8.72 -29.16
CA LEU A 28 -2.05 9.19 -30.49
C LEU A 28 -2.20 8.13 -31.59
N ALA A 29 -2.62 6.90 -31.26
CA ALA A 29 -2.72 5.81 -32.23
C ALA A 29 -3.70 6.13 -33.37
N ALA A 30 -4.87 6.69 -33.04
CA ALA A 30 -5.87 7.12 -34.01
C ALA A 30 -5.42 8.29 -34.91
N LEU A 31 -4.37 9.00 -34.50
CA LEU A 31 -3.77 10.11 -35.25
C LEU A 31 -2.61 9.66 -36.15
N GLY A 32 -2.32 8.35 -36.22
CA GLY A 32 -1.26 7.79 -37.06
C GLY A 32 0.09 7.60 -36.35
N ALA A 33 0.12 7.70 -35.02
CA ALA A 33 1.28 7.43 -34.17
C ALA A 33 0.97 6.27 -33.20
N PRO A 34 0.90 5.02 -33.69
CA PRO A 34 0.62 3.88 -32.83
C PRO A 34 1.79 3.62 -31.87
N ALA A 35 1.46 3.49 -30.58
CA ALA A 35 2.42 3.05 -29.57
C ALA A 35 2.79 1.57 -29.75
N THR A 36 3.95 1.18 -29.22
CA THR A 36 4.42 -0.21 -29.20
C THR A 36 4.48 -0.70 -27.76
N PHE A 37 3.99 -1.92 -27.55
CA PHE A 37 3.94 -2.64 -26.28
C PHE A 37 4.62 -3.99 -26.51
N SER A 38 5.64 -4.31 -25.71
CA SER A 38 6.45 -5.51 -25.93
C SER A 38 7.09 -6.02 -24.65
N PHE A 39 7.54 -7.28 -24.67
CA PHE A 39 8.14 -7.97 -23.53
C PHE A 39 9.55 -8.44 -23.88
N PRO A 40 10.53 -7.53 -23.94
CA PRO A 40 11.88 -7.85 -24.40
C PRO A 40 12.52 -8.90 -23.49
N GLY A 41 12.98 -10.01 -24.07
CA GLY A 41 13.62 -11.09 -23.31
C GLY A 41 12.67 -11.92 -22.43
N GLY A 42 11.36 -11.61 -22.42
CA GLY A 42 10.38 -12.24 -21.53
C GLY A 42 10.53 -11.80 -20.07
N SER A 43 11.14 -10.64 -19.82
CA SER A 43 11.34 -10.06 -18.50
C SER A 43 11.13 -8.54 -18.59
N GLY A 44 9.98 -8.08 -18.13
CA GLY A 44 9.57 -6.68 -18.16
C GLY A 44 8.68 -6.26 -19.33
N TYR A 45 7.97 -5.16 -19.11
CA TYR A 45 6.99 -4.55 -19.99
C TYR A 45 7.52 -3.23 -20.56
N ARG A 46 7.85 -3.26 -21.84
CA ARG A 46 8.35 -2.10 -22.58
C ARG A 46 7.22 -1.37 -23.30
N VAL A 47 7.11 -0.08 -23.02
CA VAL A 47 6.16 0.84 -23.65
C VAL A 47 6.90 1.91 -24.44
N GLN A 48 6.46 2.16 -25.67
CA GLN A 48 7.11 3.13 -26.56
C GLN A 48 6.06 3.96 -27.30
N SER A 49 6.24 5.28 -27.32
CA SER A 49 5.44 6.19 -28.14
C SER A 49 6.32 6.81 -29.23
N PRO A 50 5.95 6.73 -30.52
CA PRO A 50 6.61 7.52 -31.56
C PRO A 50 6.25 9.01 -31.43
N PRO A 51 6.95 9.92 -32.12
CA PRO A 51 6.63 11.34 -32.09
C PRO A 51 5.18 11.65 -32.43
N SER A 52 4.64 12.67 -31.76
CA SER A 52 3.29 13.15 -32.03
C SER A 52 3.18 13.65 -33.47
N PRO A 53 2.17 13.21 -34.25
CA PRO A 53 1.97 13.70 -35.61
C PRO A 53 1.60 15.19 -35.64
N ASN A 54 1.05 15.72 -34.54
CA ASN A 54 0.68 17.12 -34.39
C ASN A 54 0.62 17.51 -32.90
N ALA A 55 1.79 17.77 -32.31
CA ALA A 55 1.89 18.11 -30.89
C ALA A 55 1.11 19.37 -30.50
N ALA A 56 1.03 20.36 -31.39
CA ALA A 56 0.27 21.59 -31.17
C ALA A 56 -1.23 21.35 -30.95
N LEU A 57 -1.78 20.24 -31.45
CA LEU A 57 -3.20 19.89 -31.29
C LEU A 57 -3.44 18.78 -30.26
N ALA A 58 -2.57 17.76 -30.22
CA ALA A 58 -2.80 16.52 -29.48
C ALA A 58 -1.83 16.30 -28.30
N GLY A 59 -0.94 17.27 -28.05
CA GLY A 59 0.13 17.17 -27.07
C GLY A 59 1.32 16.31 -27.55
N PRO A 60 2.40 16.28 -26.77
CA PRO A 60 3.60 15.51 -27.06
C PRO A 60 3.34 13.99 -27.02
N ALA A 61 4.34 13.24 -27.48
CA ALA A 61 4.29 11.78 -27.47
C ALA A 61 4.11 11.24 -26.04
N ARG A 62 3.16 10.34 -25.84
CA ARG A 62 2.94 9.65 -24.55
C ARG A 62 2.32 8.28 -24.78
N VAL A 63 2.52 7.39 -23.82
CA VAL A 63 1.96 6.05 -23.78
C VAL A 63 1.90 5.58 -22.34
N GLY A 64 0.94 4.72 -22.01
CA GLY A 64 0.90 4.05 -20.73
C GLY A 64 0.02 2.82 -20.77
N ALA A 65 -0.18 2.23 -19.60
CA ALA A 65 -1.17 1.19 -19.38
C ALA A 65 -1.65 1.25 -17.93
N HIS A 66 -2.89 0.87 -17.68
CA HIS A 66 -3.46 0.89 -16.33
C HIS A 66 -4.37 -0.31 -16.06
N ARG A 67 -4.60 -0.59 -14.79
CA ARG A 67 -5.49 -1.66 -14.30
C ARG A 67 -6.94 -1.15 -14.23
N ALA A 68 -7.60 -1.05 -15.38
CA ALA A 68 -8.91 -0.41 -15.53
C ALA A 68 -10.05 -1.01 -14.66
N THR A 69 -9.88 -2.23 -14.15
CA THR A 69 -10.92 -2.92 -13.34
C THR A 69 -10.70 -2.81 -11.84
N THR A 70 -9.61 -2.17 -11.39
CA THR A 70 -9.26 -2.05 -9.98
C THR A 70 -9.28 -0.58 -9.58
N VAL A 71 -10.26 -0.19 -8.77
CA VAL A 71 -10.43 1.18 -8.27
C VAL A 71 -10.07 1.21 -6.79
N TYR A 72 -9.28 2.21 -6.44
CA TYR A 72 -8.76 2.47 -5.11
C TYR A 72 -9.30 3.78 -4.58
N GLU A 73 -9.63 3.85 -3.29
CA GLU A 73 -10.01 5.07 -2.55
C GLU A 73 -8.82 5.64 -1.75
N ALA A 74 -7.83 4.80 -1.46
CA ALA A 74 -6.44 5.14 -1.17
C ALA A 74 -5.58 4.18 -1.99
N PHE A 75 -4.45 4.63 -2.53
CA PHE A 75 -3.63 3.80 -3.41
C PHE A 75 -2.15 3.80 -3.00
N ARG A 76 -1.53 2.64 -3.16
CA ARG A 76 -0.08 2.46 -3.26
C ARG A 76 0.22 1.74 -4.55
N VAL A 77 1.07 2.32 -5.38
CA VAL A 77 1.53 1.73 -6.64
C VAL A 77 3.04 1.67 -6.66
N GLU A 78 3.56 0.53 -7.08
CA GLU A 78 4.99 0.23 -7.12
C GLU A 78 5.33 -0.38 -8.47
N VAL A 79 6.49 -0.01 -9.00
CA VAL A 79 7.02 -0.63 -10.22
C VAL A 79 8.53 -0.47 -10.28
N ASP A 80 9.20 -1.43 -10.88
CA ASP A 80 10.62 -1.33 -11.21
C ASP A 80 10.79 -0.64 -12.56
N LEU A 81 11.65 0.38 -12.61
CA LEU A 81 12.16 0.97 -13.83
C LEU A 81 13.50 0.30 -14.16
N ILE A 82 13.54 -0.48 -15.23
CA ILE A 82 14.69 -1.35 -15.55
C ILE A 82 15.46 -0.96 -16.82
N ASP A 83 14.86 -0.19 -17.74
CA ASP A 83 15.57 0.32 -18.92
C ASP A 83 14.93 1.61 -19.45
N TRP A 84 15.74 2.62 -19.77
CA TRP A 84 15.33 3.90 -20.36
C TRP A 84 16.53 4.62 -21.00
N ASN A 85 16.28 5.76 -21.65
CA ASN A 85 17.32 6.56 -22.27
C ASN A 85 17.16 8.05 -21.94
N ASN A 86 18.12 8.62 -21.20
CA ASN A 86 18.11 10.04 -20.83
C ASN A 86 18.15 10.98 -22.05
N GLY A 87 18.70 10.54 -23.18
CA GLY A 87 18.75 11.33 -24.42
C GLY A 87 17.39 11.52 -25.10
N LEU A 88 16.30 10.93 -24.59
CA LEU A 88 14.96 11.15 -25.10
C LEU A 88 14.24 12.34 -24.47
N GLU A 89 14.74 12.89 -23.35
CA GLU A 89 14.09 13.96 -22.59
C GLU A 89 12.59 13.66 -22.36
N GLN A 90 12.31 12.74 -21.44
CA GLN A 90 10.97 12.21 -21.17
C GLN A 90 10.68 12.15 -19.66
N ASP A 91 9.42 12.23 -19.32
CA ASP A 91 8.89 11.84 -18.02
C ASP A 91 8.56 10.35 -18.05
N ILE A 92 8.97 9.63 -17.01
CA ILE A 92 8.71 8.20 -16.82
C ILE A 92 8.14 8.01 -15.43
N GLY A 93 7.07 7.22 -15.27
CA GLY A 93 6.63 6.91 -13.93
C GLY A 93 5.32 6.16 -13.81
N VAL A 94 4.69 6.36 -12.65
CA VAL A 94 3.48 5.69 -12.22
C VAL A 94 2.32 6.67 -12.11
N LEU A 95 1.12 6.13 -12.31
CA LEU A 95 -0.14 6.85 -12.24
C LEU A 95 -0.96 6.32 -11.07
N GLY A 96 -1.59 7.23 -10.34
CA GLY A 96 -2.48 6.92 -9.22
C GLY A 96 -3.82 7.64 -9.36
N SER A 97 -4.88 7.02 -8.84
CA SER A 97 -6.24 7.58 -8.85
C SER A 97 -6.73 8.06 -10.22
N LEU A 98 -6.47 7.27 -11.26
CA LEU A 98 -6.90 7.58 -12.62
C LEU A 98 -8.43 7.46 -12.76
N GLY A 99 -9.04 8.53 -13.23
CA GLY A 99 -10.46 8.57 -13.61
C GLY A 99 -10.69 8.14 -15.05
N GLU A 100 -11.22 9.06 -15.88
CA GLU A 100 -11.28 8.85 -17.32
C GLU A 100 -9.86 8.83 -17.90
N VAL A 101 -9.57 7.90 -18.82
CA VAL A 101 -8.27 7.76 -19.49
C VAL A 101 -8.47 7.88 -21.00
N GLY A 102 -7.77 8.83 -21.62
CA GLY A 102 -7.92 9.11 -23.05
C GLY A 102 -7.32 10.45 -23.48
N LEU A 103 -7.33 10.67 -24.80
CA LEU A 103 -6.83 11.90 -25.44
C LEU A 103 -7.64 13.11 -24.96
N GLY A 104 -6.97 14.02 -24.26
CA GLY A 104 -7.53 15.23 -23.64
C GLY A 104 -8.43 14.97 -22.43
N THR A 105 -8.54 13.72 -21.96
CA THR A 105 -9.46 13.35 -20.88
C THR A 105 -8.80 12.66 -19.70
N THR A 106 -7.53 12.25 -19.81
CA THR A 106 -6.82 11.58 -18.72
C THR A 106 -6.72 12.46 -17.48
N ASN A 107 -7.30 11.99 -16.38
CA ASN A 107 -7.32 12.67 -15.09
C ASN A 107 -6.76 11.76 -13.97
N GLY A 108 -6.17 12.34 -12.93
CA GLY A 108 -5.64 11.61 -11.77
C GLY A 108 -4.35 12.23 -11.24
N TYR A 109 -3.44 11.40 -10.74
CA TYR A 109 -2.12 11.82 -10.28
C TYR A 109 -1.01 11.08 -11.00
N ALA A 110 0.13 11.74 -11.13
CA ALA A 110 1.36 11.16 -11.65
C ALA A 110 2.51 11.41 -10.68
N PHE A 111 3.34 10.38 -10.48
CA PHE A 111 4.67 10.50 -9.92
C PHE A 111 5.68 10.13 -11.00
N SER A 112 6.56 11.06 -11.36
CA SER A 112 7.42 10.93 -12.54
C SER A 112 8.86 11.35 -12.29
N TYR A 113 9.77 10.64 -12.93
CA TYR A 113 11.15 11.04 -13.14
C TYR A 113 11.31 11.72 -14.51
N ASP A 114 11.77 12.97 -14.52
CA ASP A 114 12.12 13.73 -15.73
C ASP A 114 13.59 13.47 -16.09
N THR A 115 13.80 12.78 -17.21
CA THR A 115 15.15 12.42 -17.68
C THR A 115 15.92 13.59 -18.28
N GLY A 116 15.26 14.69 -18.63
CA GLY A 116 15.87 15.89 -19.22
C GLY A 116 16.13 17.01 -18.20
N GLY A 117 15.31 17.10 -17.16
CA GLY A 117 15.43 18.06 -16.06
C GLY A 117 16.09 17.53 -14.78
N GLU A 118 16.33 16.22 -14.69
CA GLU A 118 16.91 15.52 -13.51
C GLU A 118 16.14 15.81 -12.21
N GLY A 119 14.90 15.34 -12.16
CA GLY A 119 14.07 15.50 -10.96
C GLY A 119 12.88 14.56 -10.92
N LEU A 120 12.35 14.42 -9.71
CA LEU A 120 11.07 13.78 -9.44
C LEU A 120 9.99 14.84 -9.31
N PHE A 121 8.79 14.51 -9.77
CA PHE A 121 7.62 15.37 -9.66
C PHE A 121 6.40 14.56 -9.25
N ILE A 122 5.60 15.11 -8.35
CA ILE A 122 4.20 14.73 -8.20
C ILE A 122 3.37 15.78 -8.93
N SER A 123 2.42 15.34 -9.74
CA SER A 123 1.50 16.22 -10.46
C SER A 123 0.06 15.73 -10.38
N VAL A 124 -0.88 16.67 -10.27
CA VAL A 124 -2.29 16.43 -10.60
C VAL A 124 -2.46 16.58 -12.10
N LEU A 125 -3.20 15.65 -12.72
CA LEU A 125 -3.50 15.63 -14.15
C LEU A 125 -4.96 16.02 -14.37
N SER A 126 -5.20 17.07 -15.15
CA SER A 126 -6.54 17.46 -15.59
C SER A 126 -6.60 17.50 -17.11
N GLY A 127 -7.26 16.52 -17.73
CA GLY A 127 -7.35 16.38 -19.18
C GLY A 127 -5.98 16.29 -19.85
N GLU A 128 -5.09 15.46 -19.28
CA GLU A 128 -3.67 15.33 -19.66
C GLU A 128 -2.81 16.58 -19.42
N GLN A 129 -3.32 17.62 -18.75
CA GLN A 129 -2.54 18.80 -18.37
C GLN A 129 -2.00 18.62 -16.95
N PRO A 130 -0.67 18.47 -16.76
CA PRO A 130 -0.09 18.34 -15.43
C PRO A 130 0.01 19.70 -14.73
N ASN A 131 -0.28 19.70 -13.43
CA ASN A 131 0.10 20.77 -12.51
C ASN A 131 0.92 20.17 -11.36
N SER A 132 2.14 20.67 -11.19
CA SER A 132 3.09 20.15 -10.20
C SER A 132 2.63 20.47 -8.77
N LEU A 133 2.65 19.46 -7.92
CA LEU A 133 2.30 19.53 -6.48
C LEU A 133 3.55 19.51 -5.59
N GLY A 134 4.61 18.86 -6.06
CA GLY A 134 5.87 18.75 -5.35
C GLY A 134 6.98 18.24 -6.27
N SER A 135 8.22 18.47 -5.86
CA SER A 135 9.39 17.94 -6.58
C SER A 135 10.59 17.70 -5.67
N ALA A 136 11.51 16.87 -6.14
CA ALA A 136 12.84 16.66 -5.55
C ALA A 136 13.87 16.44 -6.66
N SER A 137 15.14 16.74 -6.39
CA SER A 137 16.21 16.46 -7.34
C SER A 137 16.71 15.03 -7.19
N VAL A 138 16.84 14.32 -8.31
CA VAL A 138 17.50 13.00 -8.39
C VAL A 138 18.06 12.80 -9.79
N THR A 139 19.17 12.08 -9.90
CA THR A 139 19.74 11.67 -11.18
C THR A 139 19.85 10.15 -11.18
N LEU A 140 19.07 9.50 -12.04
CA LEU A 140 19.13 8.05 -12.23
C LEU A 140 20.14 7.70 -13.31
N ILE A 141 20.81 6.56 -13.14
CA ILE A 141 21.87 6.10 -14.04
C ILE A 141 21.29 5.04 -14.99
N PRO A 142 21.18 5.30 -16.31
CA PRO A 142 20.74 4.28 -17.26
C PRO A 142 21.60 3.02 -17.19
N GLY A 143 20.94 1.86 -17.15
CA GLY A 143 21.58 0.55 -16.97
C GLY A 143 21.55 0.03 -15.53
N GLU A 144 21.23 0.88 -14.56
CA GLU A 144 20.82 0.47 -13.22
C GLU A 144 19.29 0.25 -13.16
N SER A 145 18.78 -0.29 -12.06
CA SER A 145 17.35 -0.51 -11.86
C SER A 145 16.86 0.13 -10.57
N TYR A 146 15.65 0.67 -10.60
CA TYR A 146 15.09 1.46 -9.52
C TYR A 146 13.65 1.07 -9.23
N ARG A 147 13.22 1.11 -7.97
CA ARG A 147 11.81 0.99 -7.61
C ARG A 147 11.18 2.36 -7.45
N MET A 148 10.11 2.63 -8.17
CA MET A 148 9.25 3.78 -7.94
C MET A 148 8.08 3.35 -7.05
N VAL A 149 7.82 4.10 -5.99
CA VAL A 149 6.68 3.92 -5.09
C VAL A 149 5.89 5.21 -5.09
N PHE A 150 4.58 5.13 -5.26
CA PHE A 150 3.69 6.28 -5.19
C PHE A 150 2.44 5.94 -4.39
N GLN A 151 2.18 6.77 -3.39
CA GLN A 151 1.11 6.60 -2.42
C GLN A 151 0.18 7.82 -2.45
N GLY A 152 -1.10 7.58 -2.22
CA GLY A 152 -2.10 8.63 -2.07
C GLY A 152 -3.20 8.21 -1.12
N PHE A 153 -3.43 9.02 -0.11
CA PHE A 153 -4.51 8.88 0.86
C PHE A 153 -5.42 10.10 0.81
N PHE A 154 -6.73 9.87 0.93
CA PHE A 154 -7.76 10.90 0.75
C PHE A 154 -8.81 10.83 1.84
N ASP A 155 -8.88 11.86 2.67
CA ASP A 155 -9.96 12.07 3.60
C ASP A 155 -11.12 12.78 2.88
N VAL A 156 -12.18 12.03 2.62
CA VAL A 156 -13.38 12.51 1.95
C VAL A 156 -14.29 13.36 2.83
N GLU A 157 -14.16 13.26 4.15
CA GLU A 157 -14.93 14.05 5.11
C GLU A 157 -14.32 15.45 5.25
N GLU A 158 -12.98 15.54 5.24
CA GLU A 158 -12.24 16.79 5.34
C GLU A 158 -11.86 17.42 3.99
N PHE A 159 -12.14 16.75 2.88
CA PHE A 159 -11.76 17.17 1.52
C PHE A 159 -10.25 17.39 1.38
N TYR A 160 -9.48 16.47 1.97
CA TYR A 160 -8.03 16.57 2.10
C TYR A 160 -7.36 15.35 1.48
N GLY A 161 -6.23 15.55 0.80
CA GLY A 161 -5.48 14.45 0.20
C GLY A 161 -3.98 14.68 0.33
N GLN A 162 -3.28 13.61 0.69
CA GLN A 162 -1.83 13.56 0.82
C GLN A 162 -1.24 12.56 -0.17
N LEU A 163 -0.09 12.90 -0.72
CA LEU A 163 0.59 12.14 -1.75
C LEU A 163 2.07 12.03 -1.38
N CYS A 164 2.63 10.83 -1.49
CA CYS A 164 4.05 10.59 -1.30
C CYS A 164 4.63 9.75 -2.43
N GLY A 165 5.70 10.24 -3.05
CA GLY A 165 6.42 9.56 -4.12
C GLY A 165 7.87 9.30 -3.71
N GLU A 166 8.36 8.11 -3.97
CA GLU A 166 9.70 7.68 -3.59
C GLU A 166 10.37 6.91 -4.71
N ILE A 167 11.70 7.02 -4.77
CA ILE A 167 12.50 6.17 -5.64
C ILE A 167 13.64 5.53 -4.87
N PHE A 168 13.81 4.23 -5.05
CA PHE A 168 14.82 3.40 -4.39
C PHE A 168 15.75 2.78 -5.42
N SER A 169 17.00 2.54 -5.04
CA SER A 169 17.83 1.59 -5.78
C SER A 169 17.31 0.17 -5.53
N LEU A 170 17.30 -0.73 -6.51
CA LEU A 170 16.93 -2.12 -6.23
C LEU A 170 17.92 -2.85 -5.31
N ASP A 171 19.13 -2.31 -5.15
CA ASP A 171 20.12 -2.81 -4.19
C ASP A 171 19.87 -2.34 -2.74
N ASP A 172 19.02 -1.32 -2.54
CA ASP A 172 18.68 -0.75 -1.24
C ASP A 172 17.24 -0.21 -1.25
N LEU A 173 16.32 -1.03 -0.75
CA LEU A 173 14.89 -0.70 -0.62
C LEU A 173 14.55 -0.12 0.76
N GLU A 174 15.53 0.07 1.64
CA GLU A 174 15.31 0.64 2.96
C GLU A 174 15.53 2.16 2.94
N THR A 175 16.45 2.64 2.08
CA THR A 175 16.76 4.07 1.98
C THR A 175 16.34 4.65 0.62
N PRO A 176 15.34 5.56 0.56
CA PRO A 176 14.98 6.20 -0.70
C PRO A 176 16.10 7.12 -1.18
N LEU A 177 16.36 7.12 -2.49
CA LEU A 177 17.27 8.07 -3.14
C LEU A 177 16.70 9.48 -3.12
N ALA A 178 15.37 9.59 -3.22
CA ALA A 178 14.64 10.84 -3.08
C ALA A 178 13.17 10.56 -2.73
N THR A 179 12.57 11.52 -2.02
CA THR A 179 11.16 11.53 -1.64
C THR A 179 10.53 12.85 -2.06
N VAL A 180 9.30 12.79 -2.55
CA VAL A 180 8.47 13.95 -2.90
C VAL A 180 7.16 13.85 -2.15
N PHE A 181 6.72 14.95 -1.56
CA PHE A 181 5.39 15.08 -0.97
C PHE A 181 4.54 16.04 -1.78
N GLY A 182 3.23 15.84 -1.76
CA GLY A 182 2.26 16.73 -2.38
C GLY A 182 0.90 16.62 -1.71
N SER A 183 0.04 17.62 -1.93
CA SER A 183 -1.32 17.61 -1.40
C SER A 183 -2.31 18.09 -2.45
N ASN A 184 -3.39 17.33 -2.63
CA ASN A 184 -4.49 17.63 -3.55
C ASN A 184 -5.62 16.61 -3.33
N PHE A 185 -6.88 17.02 -3.55
CA PHE A 185 -8.08 16.19 -3.36
C PHE A 185 -8.97 16.10 -4.61
N ASP A 186 -8.51 16.56 -5.78
CA ASP A 186 -9.34 16.62 -6.99
C ASP A 186 -9.81 15.23 -7.47
N TYR A 187 -9.04 14.18 -7.20
CA TYR A 187 -9.30 12.80 -7.64
C TYR A 187 -9.14 11.80 -6.49
N PRO A 188 -10.09 11.69 -5.55
CA PRO A 188 -9.94 10.86 -4.35
C PRO A 188 -10.15 9.35 -4.60
N SER A 189 -10.43 8.94 -5.84
CA SER A 189 -10.48 7.52 -6.19
C SER A 189 -10.23 7.28 -7.67
N GLY A 190 -9.67 6.12 -7.99
CA GLY A 190 -9.40 5.75 -9.37
C GLY A 190 -8.48 4.55 -9.51
N THR A 191 -8.03 4.31 -10.73
CA THR A 191 -7.17 3.17 -11.08
C THR A 191 -5.69 3.55 -11.05
N CYS A 192 -4.80 2.56 -11.03
CA CYS A 192 -3.35 2.79 -11.06
C CYS A 192 -2.72 2.25 -12.35
N GLY A 193 -1.56 2.77 -12.72
CA GLY A 193 -0.86 2.36 -13.94
C GLY A 193 0.56 2.90 -14.07
N ILE A 194 1.09 2.78 -15.28
CA ILE A 194 2.43 3.25 -15.68
C ILE A 194 2.31 4.17 -16.89
N PHE A 195 3.29 5.05 -17.08
CA PHE A 195 3.32 5.91 -18.26
C PHE A 195 4.72 6.39 -18.62
N THR A 196 4.80 6.88 -19.85
CA THR A 196 5.87 7.76 -20.32
C THR A 196 5.26 8.94 -21.08
N ASN A 197 5.90 10.11 -20.98
CA ASN A 197 5.53 11.33 -21.68
C ASN A 197 6.79 12.04 -22.18
N SER A 198 6.77 12.56 -23.41
CA SER A 198 7.88 13.33 -23.96
C SER A 198 7.80 14.77 -23.46
N THR A 199 8.93 15.36 -23.06
CA THR A 199 8.99 16.78 -22.69
C THR A 199 9.11 17.70 -23.92
N ALA A 200 9.33 17.12 -25.10
CA ALA A 200 9.45 17.82 -26.37
C ALA A 200 8.33 17.47 -27.38
N ASP A 201 7.88 18.47 -28.15
CA ASP A 201 6.84 18.33 -29.18
C ASP A 201 7.16 17.26 -30.25
N GLY A 202 8.44 17.16 -30.63
CA GLY A 202 8.94 16.19 -31.61
C GLY A 202 9.61 14.96 -31.00
N GLY A 203 9.60 14.85 -29.67
CA GLY A 203 10.25 13.77 -28.94
C GLY A 203 9.46 12.47 -29.03
N ARG A 204 10.08 11.40 -28.51
CA ARG A 204 9.52 10.06 -28.45
C ARG A 204 9.77 9.51 -27.06
N THR A 205 9.06 8.45 -26.68
CA THR A 205 9.25 7.83 -25.38
C THR A 205 9.63 6.36 -25.49
N ASP A 206 10.38 5.89 -24.49
CA ASP A 206 10.87 4.52 -24.39
C ASP A 206 11.27 4.22 -22.94
N ALA A 207 10.53 3.32 -22.29
CA ALA A 207 10.88 2.80 -20.98
C ALA A 207 10.43 1.34 -20.85
N THR A 208 11.15 0.57 -20.04
CA THR A 208 10.79 -0.79 -19.66
C THR A 208 10.59 -0.85 -18.16
N PHE A 209 9.43 -1.40 -17.77
CA PHE A 209 8.99 -1.56 -16.40
C PHE A 209 9.00 -3.03 -16.00
N ASP A 210 9.12 -3.35 -14.72
CA ASP A 210 9.02 -4.71 -14.19
C ASP A 210 8.36 -4.73 -12.80
N ASN A 211 7.95 -5.90 -12.30
CA ASN A 211 7.45 -6.11 -10.93
C ASN A 211 6.43 -5.05 -10.47
N TYR A 212 5.34 -4.90 -11.21
CA TYR A 212 4.26 -3.99 -10.85
C TYR A 212 3.47 -4.53 -9.66
N ARG A 213 3.18 -3.65 -8.69
CA ARG A 213 2.23 -3.91 -7.60
C ARG A 213 1.31 -2.71 -7.40
N SER A 214 0.04 -2.95 -7.10
CA SER A 214 -0.84 -1.92 -6.56
C SER A 214 -1.73 -2.47 -5.45
N SER A 215 -2.02 -1.65 -4.44
CA SER A 215 -2.84 -1.99 -3.27
C SER A 215 -3.52 -0.74 -2.70
N ALA A 216 -4.41 -0.94 -1.72
CA ALA A 216 -4.97 0.13 -0.91
C ALA A 216 -4.19 0.39 0.40
N GLU A 217 -3.16 -0.41 0.67
CA GLU A 217 -2.28 -0.27 1.84
C GLU A 217 -1.35 0.93 1.64
N THR A 218 -1.52 1.98 2.44
CA THR A 218 -0.75 3.22 2.38
C THR A 218 -0.20 3.60 3.76
N ASP A 219 0.93 4.30 3.74
CA ASP A 219 1.64 4.90 4.87
C ASP A 219 2.36 6.13 4.28
N VAL A 220 1.62 7.23 4.17
CA VAL A 220 2.02 8.41 3.38
C VAL A 220 3.00 9.29 4.16
N ASP A 221 2.85 9.36 5.48
CA ASP A 221 3.68 10.15 6.39
C ASP A 221 4.91 9.36 6.90
N LYS A 222 4.91 8.02 6.76
CA LYS A 222 6.05 7.09 6.91
C LYS A 222 6.50 6.86 8.32
N ASP A 223 5.56 6.80 9.23
CA ASP A 223 5.85 6.53 10.63
C ASP A 223 5.72 5.02 10.96
N GLY A 224 5.30 4.22 9.98
CA GLY A 224 5.16 2.77 10.10
C GLY A 224 3.77 2.33 10.57
N MET A 225 2.85 3.27 10.75
CA MET A 225 1.42 3.03 10.91
C MET A 225 0.75 3.16 9.53
N THR A 226 -0.34 2.42 9.30
CA THR A 226 -1.07 2.57 8.02
C THR A 226 -2.04 3.74 8.11
N ASP A 227 -2.10 4.58 7.08
CA ASP A 227 -2.96 5.78 7.05
C ASP A 227 -4.42 5.49 7.46
N GLN A 228 -4.97 4.36 6.99
CA GLN A 228 -6.34 3.98 7.31
C GLN A 228 -6.53 3.67 8.80
N TRP A 229 -5.55 3.02 9.44
CA TRP A 229 -5.59 2.76 10.87
C TRP A 229 -5.49 4.06 11.66
N GLU A 230 -4.63 4.98 11.26
CA GLU A 230 -4.48 6.27 11.95
C GLU A 230 -5.76 7.08 11.86
N VAL A 231 -6.42 7.17 10.71
CA VAL A 231 -7.73 7.85 10.63
C VAL A 231 -8.80 7.15 11.45
N ASP A 232 -8.83 5.81 11.44
CA ASP A 232 -9.85 5.05 12.18
C ASP A 232 -9.69 5.17 13.71
N ASN A 233 -8.47 5.38 14.22
CA ASN A 233 -8.17 5.35 15.66
C ASN A 233 -7.71 6.68 16.25
N LEU A 234 -6.97 7.49 15.48
CA LEU A 234 -6.39 8.78 15.89
C LEU A 234 -7.10 9.99 15.23
N GLY A 235 -7.84 9.74 14.13
CA GLY A 235 -8.67 10.74 13.45
C GLY A 235 -7.96 11.56 12.36
N ASP A 236 -6.65 11.46 12.25
CA ASP A 236 -5.83 12.01 11.17
C ASP A 236 -4.52 11.20 11.04
N ILE A 237 -3.75 11.44 9.97
CA ILE A 237 -2.48 10.75 9.65
C ILE A 237 -1.21 11.56 10.06
N PHE A 238 -1.35 12.50 10.99
CA PHE A 238 -0.26 13.41 11.40
C PHE A 238 0.22 13.17 12.82
N TRP A 239 -0.34 12.17 13.50
CA TRP A 239 0.13 11.73 14.80
C TRP A 239 1.41 10.94 14.63
N TYR A 240 2.41 11.18 15.48
CA TYR A 240 3.68 10.47 15.33
C TYR A 240 3.64 9.09 15.99
N ASP A 241 4.39 8.16 15.41
CA ASP A 241 4.67 6.82 15.91
C ASP A 241 5.11 6.77 17.39
N ASP A 242 5.86 7.78 17.86
CA ASP A 242 6.42 7.89 19.20
C ASP A 242 5.59 8.70 20.20
N GLU A 243 4.43 9.22 19.77
CA GLU A 243 3.45 9.86 20.65
C GLU A 243 2.58 8.84 21.39
N ASP A 244 1.93 9.29 22.46
CA ASP A 244 1.06 8.50 23.35
C ASP A 244 -0.27 9.24 23.42
N PHE A 245 -1.20 8.89 22.52
CA PHE A 245 -2.40 9.68 22.24
C PHE A 245 -3.35 9.76 23.45
N ASP A 246 -3.48 8.67 24.21
CA ASP A 246 -4.36 8.59 25.37
C ASP A 246 -3.67 8.76 26.74
N GLY A 247 -2.34 8.74 26.78
CA GLY A 247 -1.53 8.98 27.96
C GLY A 247 -1.34 7.76 28.87
N ASP A 248 -1.50 6.54 28.34
CA ASP A 248 -1.36 5.28 29.09
C ASP A 248 0.11 4.81 29.24
N GLY A 249 1.02 5.44 28.50
CA GLY A 249 2.46 5.17 28.51
C GLY A 249 2.94 4.21 27.42
N GLN A 250 2.10 3.85 26.46
CA GLN A 250 2.46 3.18 25.21
C GLN A 250 2.51 4.18 24.05
N THR A 251 3.36 3.94 23.06
CA THR A 251 3.33 4.78 21.86
C THR A 251 2.28 4.30 20.87
N ASN A 252 1.77 5.21 20.03
CA ASN A 252 0.81 4.91 18.95
C ASN A 252 1.29 3.72 18.10
N LEU A 253 2.60 3.63 17.81
CA LEU A 253 3.18 2.50 17.09
C LEU A 253 3.17 1.19 17.90
N GLU A 254 3.45 1.23 19.20
CA GLU A 254 3.35 0.04 20.06
C GLU A 254 1.91 -0.50 20.05
N GLU A 255 0.94 0.41 20.06
CA GLU A 255 -0.49 0.09 20.01
C GLU A 255 -0.96 -0.43 18.66
N PHE A 256 -0.53 0.20 17.56
CA PHE A 256 -0.74 -0.29 16.21
C PHE A 256 -0.21 -1.72 16.04
N LEU A 257 1.03 -1.97 16.49
CA LEU A 257 1.68 -3.28 16.39
C LEU A 257 1.07 -4.30 17.36
N GLY A 258 0.57 -3.86 18.51
CA GLY A 258 -0.03 -4.70 19.53
C GLY A 258 -1.54 -4.91 19.40
N GLY A 259 -2.20 -4.15 18.52
CA GLY A 259 -3.63 -4.23 18.24
C GLY A 259 -4.52 -3.69 19.36
N SER A 260 -4.04 -2.69 20.11
CA SER A 260 -4.88 -1.91 21.05
C SER A 260 -5.55 -0.72 20.38
N ASP A 261 -6.54 -0.13 21.06
CA ASP A 261 -7.16 1.14 20.71
C ASP A 261 -6.37 2.31 21.34
N PRO A 262 -5.65 3.12 20.54
CA PRO A 262 -4.80 4.20 21.04
C PRO A 262 -5.57 5.41 21.58
N ALA A 263 -6.91 5.39 21.50
CA ALA A 263 -7.77 6.41 22.08
C ALA A 263 -8.42 5.97 23.41
N ASP A 264 -8.13 4.76 23.90
CA ASP A 264 -8.67 4.21 25.14
C ASP A 264 -7.53 3.82 26.11
N PRO A 265 -7.26 4.62 27.16
CA PRO A 265 -6.12 4.38 28.06
C PRO A 265 -6.25 3.12 28.93
N ASP A 266 -7.39 2.42 28.85
CA ASP A 266 -7.60 1.10 29.45
C ASP A 266 -7.29 -0.05 28.46
N SER A 267 -7.06 0.24 27.18
CA SER A 267 -6.75 -0.71 26.10
C SER A 267 -5.24 -0.88 25.93
N LEU A 268 -4.60 -1.66 26.80
CA LEU A 268 -3.14 -1.82 26.75
C LEU A 268 -2.67 -2.88 25.72
N SER A 269 -1.73 -2.51 24.85
CA SER A 269 -1.03 -3.42 23.95
C SER A 269 -0.07 -4.32 24.73
N GLY A 270 0.01 -5.61 24.38
CA GLY A 270 0.78 -6.59 25.18
C GLY A 270 0.24 -6.84 26.59
N SER A 271 -0.85 -6.17 27.00
CA SER A 271 -1.66 -6.66 28.11
C SER A 271 -2.18 -8.02 27.69
N SER A 272 -1.85 -9.03 28.49
CA SER A 272 -2.32 -10.39 28.28
C SER A 272 -3.80 -10.53 28.64
N GLU A 273 -4.59 -9.46 28.52
CA GLU A 273 -6.04 -9.49 28.55
C GLU A 273 -6.47 -10.01 27.17
N ILE A 274 -6.28 -11.32 26.99
CA ILE A 274 -7.17 -12.09 26.12
C ILE A 274 -8.57 -11.67 26.56
N GLY A 275 -9.30 -10.93 25.71
CA GLY A 275 -10.58 -10.29 26.05
C GLY A 275 -11.55 -11.22 26.77
N PRO A 276 -12.66 -10.72 27.34
CA PRO A 276 -13.42 -11.39 28.39
C PRO A 276 -13.58 -12.89 28.13
N LEU A 277 -13.00 -13.71 29.02
CA LEU A 277 -13.08 -15.16 28.89
C LEU A 277 -14.55 -15.59 29.01
N ASP A 278 -15.05 -16.30 28.01
CA ASP A 278 -16.34 -16.97 28.10
C ASP A 278 -16.14 -18.30 28.85
N VAL A 279 -16.44 -18.29 30.14
CA VAL A 279 -16.17 -19.39 31.06
C VAL A 279 -17.44 -20.19 31.29
N ARG A 280 -17.41 -21.47 30.92
CA ARG A 280 -18.52 -22.39 31.15
C ARG A 280 -18.06 -23.68 31.81
N VAL A 281 -18.74 -24.08 32.87
CA VAL A 281 -18.58 -25.41 33.46
C VAL A 281 -19.86 -26.22 33.23
N ALA A 282 -19.77 -27.32 32.49
CA ALA A 282 -20.89 -28.21 32.22
C ALA A 282 -20.41 -29.65 32.04
N ASN A 283 -21.21 -30.63 32.50
CA ASN A 283 -20.93 -32.06 32.33
C ASN A 283 -19.54 -32.53 32.79
N GLY A 284 -18.92 -31.84 33.75
CA GLY A 284 -17.57 -32.16 34.23
C GLY A 284 -16.45 -31.60 33.35
N GLU A 285 -16.72 -30.64 32.47
CA GLU A 285 -15.73 -29.95 31.64
C GLU A 285 -15.78 -28.45 31.89
N LEU A 286 -14.60 -27.82 31.91
CA LEU A 286 -14.40 -26.38 31.82
C LEU A 286 -14.15 -26.02 30.35
N THR A 287 -14.95 -25.12 29.81
CA THR A 287 -14.76 -24.49 28.51
C THR A 287 -14.39 -23.03 28.73
N VAL A 288 -13.32 -22.59 28.07
CA VAL A 288 -12.83 -21.21 28.10
C VAL A 288 -12.76 -20.72 26.65
N GLY A 289 -13.69 -19.85 26.27
CA GLY A 289 -13.72 -19.19 24.96
C GLY A 289 -13.05 -17.83 25.02
N PHE A 290 -12.32 -17.48 23.96
CA PHE A 290 -11.62 -16.20 23.82
C PHE A 290 -11.35 -15.84 22.35
N PRO A 291 -11.14 -14.54 22.03
CA PRO A 291 -10.75 -14.13 20.68
C PRO A 291 -9.29 -14.54 20.40
N ALA A 292 -9.09 -15.65 19.69
CA ALA A 292 -7.76 -16.06 19.26
C ALA A 292 -7.25 -15.21 18.09
N GLN A 293 -5.98 -14.81 18.16
CA GLN A 293 -5.27 -14.03 17.14
C GLN A 293 -4.45 -14.95 16.23
N ALA A 294 -4.34 -14.58 14.95
CA ALA A 294 -3.52 -15.32 13.99
C ALA A 294 -2.02 -15.19 14.34
N GLY A 295 -1.26 -16.28 14.16
CA GLY A 295 0.19 -16.30 14.46
C GLY A 295 0.54 -16.50 15.94
N TYR A 296 -0.44 -16.84 16.78
CA TYR A 296 -0.23 -17.16 18.20
C TYR A 296 -0.61 -18.62 18.50
N ARG A 297 0.12 -19.23 19.43
CA ARG A 297 -0.24 -20.48 20.10
C ARG A 297 -0.80 -20.18 21.47
N TYR A 298 -1.81 -20.94 21.89
CA TYR A 298 -2.46 -20.76 23.18
C TYR A 298 -2.36 -22.03 24.03
N GLY A 299 -2.20 -21.84 25.34
CA GLY A 299 -2.25 -22.87 26.36
C GLY A 299 -3.12 -22.46 27.54
N LEU A 300 -3.60 -23.44 28.30
CA LEU A 300 -4.27 -23.22 29.57
C LEU A 300 -3.30 -23.55 30.71
N GLU A 301 -3.15 -22.64 31.66
CA GLU A 301 -2.46 -22.91 32.92
C GLU A 301 -3.46 -22.89 34.07
N ILE A 302 -3.18 -23.71 35.08
CA ILE A 302 -4.01 -23.86 36.27
C ILE A 302 -3.18 -23.69 37.53
N SER A 303 -3.84 -23.23 38.59
CA SER A 303 -3.26 -23.06 39.91
C SER A 303 -4.29 -23.39 40.99
N SER A 304 -3.82 -23.92 42.13
CA SER A 304 -4.62 -24.12 43.34
C SER A 304 -4.49 -23.00 44.36
N ASP A 305 -3.52 -22.09 44.18
CA ASP A 305 -3.13 -21.10 45.19
C ASP A 305 -2.89 -19.69 44.61
N LEU A 306 -3.11 -19.48 43.31
CA LEU A 306 -2.80 -18.26 42.53
C LEU A 306 -1.31 -17.89 42.44
N GLU A 307 -0.43 -18.62 43.11
CA GLU A 307 1.01 -18.33 43.14
C GLU A 307 1.78 -19.29 42.24
N ASN A 308 1.45 -20.58 42.29
CA ASN A 308 2.11 -21.64 41.55
C ASN A 308 1.25 -22.06 40.37
N TRP A 309 1.75 -21.81 39.16
CA TRP A 309 1.06 -22.07 37.90
C TRP A 309 1.70 -23.26 37.18
N SER A 310 0.86 -24.09 36.55
CA SER A 310 1.32 -25.21 35.73
C SER A 310 0.38 -25.43 34.54
N ALA A 311 0.92 -25.97 33.44
CA ALA A 311 0.12 -26.31 32.28
C ALA A 311 -1.00 -27.29 32.63
N ALA A 312 -2.21 -27.00 32.18
CA ALA A 312 -3.38 -27.83 32.41
C ALA A 312 -3.31 -29.09 31.52
N ALA A 313 -2.84 -30.19 32.10
CA ALA A 313 -2.71 -31.46 31.41
C ALA A 313 -4.07 -31.94 30.88
N GLY A 314 -4.19 -32.09 29.55
CA GLY A 314 -5.42 -32.50 28.88
C GLY A 314 -6.28 -31.34 28.34
N ALA A 315 -5.84 -30.09 28.48
CA ALA A 315 -6.47 -28.97 27.79
C ALA A 315 -6.26 -29.11 26.26
N VAL A 316 -7.35 -28.97 25.50
CA VAL A 316 -7.32 -29.03 24.03
C VAL A 316 -7.85 -27.72 23.47
N LEU A 317 -7.05 -27.09 22.60
CA LEU A 317 -7.46 -25.93 21.81
C LEU A 317 -8.24 -26.42 20.58
N SER A 318 -9.42 -25.86 20.36
CA SER A 318 -10.21 -26.05 19.14
C SER A 318 -10.05 -24.85 18.20
N ASP A 319 -10.37 -25.03 16.91
CA ASP A 319 -10.09 -24.13 15.78
C ASP A 319 -10.74 -22.72 15.86
N ALA A 320 -11.35 -22.34 16.99
CA ALA A 320 -12.06 -21.08 17.19
C ALA A 320 -11.75 -20.42 18.55
N GLY A 321 -10.52 -20.53 19.06
CA GLY A 321 -10.13 -19.87 20.31
C GLY A 321 -10.88 -20.39 21.54
N THR A 322 -11.17 -21.69 21.56
CA THR A 322 -11.85 -22.33 22.70
C THR A 322 -10.98 -23.45 23.26
N LEU A 323 -10.64 -23.35 24.54
CA LEU A 323 -9.94 -24.37 25.32
C LEU A 323 -10.93 -25.19 26.14
N VAL A 324 -10.79 -26.52 26.10
CA VAL A 324 -11.62 -27.44 26.91
C VAL A 324 -10.73 -28.24 27.84
N LEU A 325 -11.07 -28.28 29.13
CA LEU A 325 -10.38 -29.02 30.17
C LEU A 325 -11.35 -29.92 30.96
N PRO A 326 -11.14 -31.25 31.02
CA PRO A 326 -11.90 -32.13 31.90
C PRO A 326 -11.60 -31.84 33.38
N LEU A 327 -12.65 -31.57 34.18
CA LEU A 327 -12.55 -31.34 35.62
C LEU A 327 -12.71 -32.68 36.37
N VAL A 328 -11.61 -33.25 36.86
CA VAL A 328 -11.64 -34.49 37.66
C VAL A 328 -11.45 -34.16 39.13
N GLY A 329 -12.55 -34.14 39.90
CA GLY A 329 -12.53 -34.16 41.37
C GLY A 329 -11.90 -32.95 42.05
N GLN A 330 -11.99 -31.76 41.46
CA GLN A 330 -11.53 -30.50 42.06
C GLN A 330 -12.71 -29.60 42.44
N ASP A 331 -12.67 -29.07 43.68
CA ASP A 331 -13.72 -28.21 44.22
C ASP A 331 -13.51 -26.72 43.85
N GLU A 332 -12.26 -26.29 43.65
CA GLU A 332 -11.89 -24.92 43.26
C GLU A 332 -10.56 -24.94 42.47
N LEU A 333 -10.49 -24.17 41.39
CA LEU A 333 -9.35 -24.10 40.48
C LEU A 333 -9.26 -22.70 39.87
N TYR A 334 -8.08 -22.11 39.92
CA TYR A 334 -7.77 -20.90 39.17
C TYR A 334 -7.17 -21.29 37.82
N PHE A 335 -7.49 -20.55 36.79
CA PHE A 335 -6.92 -20.77 35.46
C PHE A 335 -6.58 -19.45 34.78
N ARG A 336 -5.67 -19.52 33.82
CA ARG A 336 -5.37 -18.44 32.89
C ARG A 336 -5.07 -19.01 31.52
N VAL A 337 -5.42 -18.27 30.48
CA VAL A 337 -4.99 -18.58 29.11
C VAL A 337 -3.68 -17.85 28.87
N VAL A 338 -2.70 -18.55 28.32
CA VAL A 338 -1.39 -17.98 27.94
C VAL A 338 -1.22 -18.08 26.44
N GLY A 339 -0.88 -16.96 25.80
CA GLY A 339 -0.55 -16.88 24.38
C GLY A 339 0.95 -16.71 24.17
N SER A 340 1.50 -17.33 23.13
CA SER A 340 2.88 -17.11 22.69
C SER A 340 2.91 -17.02 21.16
N ARG A 341 3.57 -15.99 20.64
CA ARG A 341 3.76 -15.79 19.19
C ARG A 341 4.55 -16.94 18.58
N GLU A 342 4.14 -17.40 17.38
CA GLU A 342 4.87 -18.36 16.55
C GLU A 342 6.08 -17.75 15.85
#